data_AF-A0A6A0GV57-F1
#
_entry.id   AF-A0A6A0GV57-F1
#
_cell.length_a   1.000
_cell.length_b   1.000
_cell.length_c   1.000
_cell.angle_alpha   90.00
_cell.angle_beta   90.00
_cell.angle_gamma   90.00
#
_symmetry.space_group_name_H-M   'P 1'
#
loop_
_entity.id
_entity.type
_entity.pdbx_description
1 polymer ?
#
loop_
_entity_poly.entity_id
_entity_poly.type
_entity_poly.pdbx_seq_one_letter_code
_entity_poly.pdbx_strand_id
1 'polypeptide(L)'
;MNSAVSHHPPIMAQHVEGVQGWTSWQEFSMSSKFRGKYLQIIPLGIAHLSFKNSEDRLTVPLYVPVIGNPLSNHYTWRKVSTTVHNMIVGKLWLDNHGEMEIINHTTGDKCCLKFIPYSYFSREIPRKVRHS
;
A
#
# COMPACT_ATOMS: atom_id res chain seq x y z
N MET A 1 -14.63 -4.19 -3.18
CA MET A 1 -14.65 -5.59 -3.66
C MET A 1 -13.24 -6.14 -3.65
N ASN A 2 -13.05 -7.39 -3.23
CA ASN A 2 -11.78 -8.11 -3.31
C ASN A 2 -12.03 -9.49 -3.93
N SER A 3 -11.06 -10.00 -4.68
CA SER A 3 -11.12 -11.32 -5.31
C SER A 3 -9.75 -11.99 -5.29
N ALA A 4 -9.73 -13.30 -5.03
CA ALA A 4 -8.55 -14.12 -5.30
C ALA A 4 -8.53 -14.37 -6.83
N VAL A 5 -7.45 -14.00 -7.49
CA VAL A 5 -7.32 -14.07 -8.96
C VAL A 5 -6.42 -15.22 -9.40
N SER A 6 -5.47 -15.64 -8.54
CA SER A 6 -4.65 -16.83 -8.76
C SER A 6 -4.28 -17.51 -7.44
N HIS A 7 -4.16 -18.85 -7.48
CA HIS A 7 -3.76 -19.67 -6.34
C HIS A 7 -2.28 -20.11 -6.41
N HIS A 8 -1.63 -20.00 -7.58
CA HIS A 8 -0.22 -20.37 -7.79
C HIS A 8 0.46 -19.48 -8.86
N PRO A 9 1.15 -18.38 -8.48
CA PRO A 9 1.34 -17.87 -7.12
C PRO A 9 0.07 -17.18 -6.58
N PRO A 10 -0.09 -17.05 -5.25
CA PRO A 10 -1.23 -16.35 -4.65
C PRO A 10 -1.26 -14.88 -5.09
N ILE A 11 -2.31 -14.50 -5.82
CA ILE A 11 -2.56 -13.14 -6.28
C ILE A 11 -3.99 -12.76 -5.89
N MET A 12 -4.12 -11.62 -5.22
CA MET A 12 -5.40 -11.02 -4.88
C MET A 12 -5.55 -9.69 -5.61
N ALA A 13 -6.75 -9.40 -6.13
CA ALA A 13 -7.12 -8.07 -6.58
C ALA A 13 -8.04 -7.42 -5.56
N GLN A 14 -7.85 -6.13 -5.33
CA GLN A 14 -8.71 -5.31 -4.49
C GLN A 14 -9.10 -4.04 -5.23
N HIS A 15 -10.36 -3.65 -5.12
CA HIS A 15 -10.93 -2.42 -5.64
C HIS A 15 -11.82 -1.77 -4.59
N VAL A 16 -11.61 -0.49 -4.32
CA VAL A 16 -12.32 0.31 -3.31
C VAL A 16 -12.68 1.64 -3.91
N GLU A 17 -13.93 2.04 -3.72
CA GLU A 17 -14.43 3.37 -4.07
C GLU A 17 -14.81 4.10 -2.80
N GLY A 18 -14.38 5.35 -2.69
CA GLY A 18 -14.73 6.26 -1.61
C GLY A 18 -15.93 7.11 -1.97
N VAL A 19 -16.79 7.37 -0.98
CA VAL A 19 -17.98 8.23 -1.14
C VAL A 19 -17.66 9.65 -1.62
N GLN A 20 -16.43 10.11 -1.41
CA GLN A 20 -15.94 11.42 -1.86
C GLN A 20 -15.31 11.38 -3.27
N GLY A 21 -15.53 10.30 -4.01
CA GLY A 21 -15.14 10.20 -5.42
C GLY A 21 -13.69 9.80 -5.68
N TRP A 22 -12.99 9.25 -4.68
CA TRP A 22 -11.68 8.62 -4.89
C TRP A 22 -11.83 7.13 -5.16
N THR A 23 -10.93 6.56 -5.94
CA THR A 23 -10.91 5.12 -6.24
C THR A 23 -9.51 4.58 -6.00
N SER A 24 -9.41 3.43 -5.33
CA SER A 24 -8.16 2.73 -5.12
C SER A 24 -8.27 1.29 -5.58
N TRP A 25 -7.28 0.84 -6.33
CA TRP A 25 -7.16 -0.55 -6.74
C TRP A 25 -5.73 -1.02 -6.56
N GLN A 26 -5.59 -2.31 -6.30
CA GLN A 26 -4.27 -2.91 -6.15
C GLN A 26 -4.33 -4.37 -6.50
N GLU A 27 -3.29 -4.84 -7.16
CA GLU A 27 -2.94 -6.24 -7.15
C GLU A 27 -2.04 -6.47 -5.93
N PHE A 28 -2.31 -7.53 -5.19
CA PHE A 28 -1.52 -7.94 -4.06
C PHE A 28 -0.99 -9.35 -4.30
N SER A 29 0.31 -9.41 -4.55
CA SER A 29 1.13 -10.62 -4.55
C SER A 29 2.24 -10.43 -3.52
N MET A 30 2.66 -11.53 -2.89
CA MET A 30 3.72 -11.50 -1.88
C MET A 30 4.70 -12.65 -2.07
N SER A 31 5.97 -12.38 -1.74
CA SER A 31 6.93 -13.43 -1.40
C SER A 31 7.10 -13.45 0.12
N SER A 32 7.22 -14.64 0.70
CA SER A 32 7.49 -14.79 2.12
C SER A 32 8.79 -15.56 2.36
N LYS A 33 9.55 -15.16 3.39
CA LYS A 33 10.79 -15.82 3.81
C LYS A 33 10.73 -16.09 5.31
N PHE A 34 10.69 -17.35 5.68
CA PHE A 34 10.78 -17.77 7.08
C PHE A 34 12.25 -17.95 7.48
N ARG A 35 12.65 -17.35 8.60
CA ARG A 35 14.01 -17.44 9.15
C ARG A 35 13.98 -17.72 10.64
N GLY A 36 13.37 -18.85 11.01
CA GLY A 36 13.24 -19.30 12.39
C GLY A 36 12.33 -18.39 13.20
N LYS A 37 12.89 -17.39 13.89
CA LYS A 37 12.12 -16.54 14.80
C LYS A 37 11.22 -15.52 14.10
N TYR A 38 11.45 -15.24 12.81
CA TYR A 38 10.70 -14.23 12.06
C TYR A 38 10.28 -14.70 10.66
N LEU A 39 9.17 -14.13 10.19
CA LEU A 39 8.64 -14.26 8.84
C LEU A 39 8.73 -12.89 8.17
N GLN A 40 9.47 -12.80 7.07
CA GLN A 40 9.50 -11.59 6.24
C GLN A 40 8.46 -11.72 5.13
N ILE A 41 7.64 -10.70 4.96
CA ILE A 41 6.65 -10.57 3.89
C ILE A 41 7.11 -9.43 2.97
N ILE A 42 7.21 -9.72 1.68
CA ILE A 42 7.65 -8.79 0.65
C ILE A 42 6.50 -8.63 -0.34
N PRO A 43 5.72 -7.54 -0.25
CA PRO A 43 4.70 -7.23 -1.26
C PRO A 43 5.38 -6.94 -2.60
N LEU A 44 4.81 -7.48 -3.68
CA LEU A 44 5.32 -7.31 -5.05
C LEU A 44 4.41 -6.43 -5.90
N GLY A 45 3.12 -6.36 -5.56
CA GLY A 45 2.12 -5.60 -6.28
C GLY A 45 2.21 -4.08 -6.08
N ILE A 46 1.59 -3.35 -7.02
CA ILE A 46 1.49 -1.88 -7.01
C ILE A 46 0.09 -1.51 -6.52
N ALA A 47 0.04 -0.51 -5.64
CA ALA A 47 -1.21 0.13 -5.27
C ALA A 47 -1.42 1.39 -6.09
N HIS A 48 -2.66 1.61 -6.50
CA HIS A 48 -3.11 2.77 -7.23
C HIS A 48 -4.17 3.53 -6.40
N LEU A 49 -4.15 4.85 -6.52
CA LEU A 49 -5.15 5.74 -5.96
C LEU A 49 -5.41 6.86 -6.96
N SER A 50 -6.67 7.12 -7.27
CA SER A 50 -7.07 8.22 -8.12
C SER A 50 -8.02 9.12 -7.37
N PHE A 51 -7.73 10.42 -7.39
CA PHE A 51 -8.67 11.46 -6.98
C PHE A 51 -9.24 12.15 -8.21
N LYS A 52 -10.54 12.44 -8.20
CA LYS A 52 -11.16 13.35 -9.17
C LYS A 52 -10.69 14.78 -8.86
N ASN A 53 -10.36 15.57 -9.88
CA ASN A 53 -10.02 16.97 -9.65
C ASN A 53 -11.23 17.76 -9.14
N SER A 54 -11.00 18.78 -8.32
CA SER A 54 -12.04 19.62 -7.73
C SER A 54 -12.87 20.39 -8.78
N GLU A 55 -12.27 20.72 -9.92
CA GLU A 55 -12.94 21.38 -11.05
C GLU A 55 -13.97 20.47 -11.76
N ASP A 56 -13.83 19.15 -11.62
CA ASP A 56 -14.67 18.12 -12.27
C ASP A 56 -15.99 17.85 -11.52
N ARG A 57 -16.26 18.56 -10.41
CA ARG A 57 -17.56 18.48 -9.70
C ARG A 57 -18.70 19.18 -10.45
N LEU A 58 -18.40 20.02 -11.45
CA LEU A 58 -19.41 20.85 -12.15
C LEU A 58 -19.85 20.29 -13.52
N THR A 59 -19.12 19.35 -14.10
CA THR A 59 -19.49 18.73 -15.40
C THR A 59 -19.13 17.26 -15.36
N VAL A 60 -20.11 16.40 -15.08
CA VAL A 60 -19.91 14.95 -15.04
C VAL A 60 -20.45 14.34 -16.34
N PRO A 61 -19.62 13.84 -17.26
CA PRO A 61 -20.07 12.86 -18.24
C PRO A 61 -20.52 11.60 -17.48
N LEU A 62 -21.59 10.96 -17.95
CA LEU A 62 -22.18 9.75 -17.34
C LEU A 62 -21.19 8.57 -17.20
N TYR A 63 -20.00 8.68 -17.77
CA TYR A 63 -18.89 7.76 -17.62
C TYR A 63 -17.56 8.45 -17.94
N VAL A 64 -16.59 8.45 -17.01
CA VAL A 64 -15.22 8.93 -17.25
C VAL A 64 -14.25 7.83 -16.80
N PRO A 65 -13.44 7.26 -17.71
CA PRO A 65 -12.46 6.25 -17.31
C PRO A 65 -11.43 6.88 -16.37
N VAL A 66 -11.27 6.27 -15.19
CA VAL A 66 -10.34 6.74 -14.15
C VAL A 66 -8.87 6.66 -14.61
N ILE A 67 -8.57 5.68 -15.48
CA ILE A 67 -7.23 5.46 -16.04
C ILE A 67 -7.11 6.23 -17.35
N GLY A 68 -6.07 7.06 -17.46
CA GLY A 68 -5.78 7.85 -18.65
C GLY A 68 -6.54 9.17 -18.74
N ASN A 69 -7.30 9.55 -17.71
CA ASN A 69 -7.89 10.89 -17.62
C ASN A 69 -6.80 11.89 -17.18
N PRO A 70 -6.41 12.87 -18.02
CA PRO A 70 -5.44 13.89 -17.63
C PRO A 70 -5.96 14.83 -16.52
N LEU A 71 -7.27 14.81 -16.25
CA LEU A 71 -7.95 15.60 -15.21
C LEU A 71 -8.14 14.83 -13.90
N SER A 72 -7.56 13.64 -13.71
CA SER A 72 -7.53 12.96 -12.41
C SER A 72 -6.11 12.97 -11.87
N ASN A 73 -5.94 13.12 -10.55
CA ASN A 73 -4.65 12.92 -9.91
C ASN A 73 -4.46 11.42 -9.65
N HIS A 74 -3.54 10.80 -10.39
CA HIS A 74 -3.27 9.36 -10.30
C HIS A 74 -1.96 9.09 -9.55
N TYR A 75 -2.07 8.41 -8.42
CA TYR A 75 -0.96 8.05 -7.57
C TYR A 75 -0.66 6.55 -7.65
N THR A 76 0.63 6.21 -7.62
CA THR A 76 1.06 4.81 -7.42
C THR A 76 2.15 4.71 -6.38
N TRP A 77 2.15 3.60 -5.65
CA TRP A 77 3.24 3.23 -4.75
C TRP A 77 3.35 1.71 -4.61
N ARG A 78 4.53 1.24 -4.19
CA ARG A 78 4.74 -0.14 -3.73
C ARG A 78 4.82 -0.15 -2.20
N LYS A 79 4.23 -1.17 -1.58
CA LYS A 79 4.30 -1.36 -0.12
C LYS A 79 5.72 -1.79 0.27
N VAL A 80 6.16 -1.32 1.44
CA VAL A 80 7.44 -1.74 2.03
C VAL A 80 7.37 -3.17 2.55
N SER A 81 8.53 -3.75 2.86
CA SER A 81 8.59 -5.08 3.47
C SER A 81 8.07 -5.03 4.91
N THR A 82 7.42 -6.11 5.33
CA THR A 82 6.97 -6.29 6.72
C THR A 82 7.67 -7.49 7.34
N THR A 83 8.26 -7.31 8.52
CA THR A 83 8.79 -8.41 9.32
C THR A 83 7.83 -8.74 10.46
N VAL A 84 7.37 -9.98 10.51
CA VAL A 84 6.62 -10.53 11.65
C VAL A 84 7.60 -11.22 12.58
N HIS A 85 7.76 -10.67 13.78
CA HIS A 85 8.66 -11.19 14.79
C HIS A 85 7.96 -12.13 15.76
N ASN A 86 8.75 -12.98 16.42
CA ASN A 86 8.28 -13.92 17.45
C ASN A 86 7.26 -14.94 16.92
N MET A 87 7.41 -15.38 15.66
CA MET A 87 6.50 -16.33 15.00
C MET A 87 6.36 -17.69 15.71
N ILE A 88 7.33 -18.05 16.56
CA ILE A 88 7.34 -19.33 17.29
C ILE A 88 6.95 -19.13 18.76
N VAL A 89 7.57 -18.16 19.45
CA VAL A 89 7.37 -17.93 20.89
C VAL A 89 7.42 -16.44 21.23
N GLY A 90 6.49 -16.00 22.09
CA GLY A 90 6.39 -14.64 22.61
C GLY A 90 5.31 -13.81 21.94
N LYS A 91 5.23 -12.52 22.28
CA LYS A 91 4.24 -11.60 21.68
C LYS A 91 4.66 -11.25 20.26
N LEU A 92 3.78 -11.51 19.29
CA LEU A 92 3.96 -11.08 17.91
C LEU A 92 4.04 -9.55 17.84
N TRP A 93 4.97 -9.06 17.04
CA TRP A 93 5.02 -7.65 16.65
C TRP A 93 5.50 -7.53 15.22
N LEU A 94 5.12 -6.41 14.60
CA LEU A 94 5.36 -6.13 13.20
C LEU A 94 6.32 -4.95 13.08
N ASP A 95 7.22 -5.05 12.13
CA ASP A 95 8.05 -3.94 11.67
C ASP A 95 7.86 -3.74 10.18
N ASN A 96 7.81 -2.49 9.73
CA ASN A 96 7.78 -2.15 8.31
C ASN A 96 9.08 -1.45 7.97
N HIS A 97 9.76 -1.87 6.93
CA HIS A 97 11.08 -1.34 6.59
C HIS A 97 11.35 -1.29 5.09
N GLY A 98 12.15 -0.30 4.70
CA GLY A 98 12.49 -0.02 3.30
C GLY A 98 12.02 1.36 2.87
N GLU A 99 12.07 1.61 1.57
CA GLU A 99 11.70 2.90 0.97
C GLU A 99 10.41 2.74 0.17
N MET A 100 9.51 3.73 0.29
CA MET A 100 8.29 3.83 -0.47
C MET A 100 8.33 5.15 -1.24
N GLU A 101 8.27 5.06 -2.56
CA GLU A 101 8.06 6.22 -3.45
C GLU A 101 6.59 6.26 -3.84
N ILE A 102 5.94 7.38 -3.55
CA ILE A 102 4.59 7.71 -4.01
C ILE A 102 4.75 8.70 -5.15
N ILE A 103 4.28 8.34 -6.34
CA ILE A 103 4.39 9.14 -7.55
C ILE A 103 3.00 9.60 -7.96
N ASN A 104 2.81 10.90 -8.17
CA ASN A 104 1.68 11.46 -8.91
C ASN A 104 2.02 11.48 -10.40
N HIS A 105 1.34 10.67 -11.21
CA HIS A 105 1.58 10.59 -12.66
C HIS A 105 1.02 11.79 -13.43
N THR A 106 0.15 12.58 -12.81
CA THR A 106 -0.50 13.74 -13.42
C THR A 106 0.40 14.97 -13.32
N THR A 107 0.95 15.24 -12.14
CA THR A 107 1.83 16.40 -11.91
C THR A 107 3.32 16.07 -11.99
N GLY A 108 3.68 14.79 -11.89
CA GLY A 108 5.07 14.34 -11.75
C GLY A 108 5.61 14.43 -10.33
N ASP A 109 4.81 14.88 -9.35
CA ASP A 109 5.25 15.01 -7.96
C ASP A 109 5.63 13.66 -7.35
N LYS A 110 6.63 13.69 -6.48
CA LYS A 110 7.14 12.50 -5.79
C LYS A 110 7.25 12.74 -4.30
N CYS A 111 6.80 11.77 -3.51
CA CYS A 111 6.98 11.72 -2.08
C CYS A 111 7.72 10.42 -1.70
N CYS A 112 8.89 10.55 -1.10
CA CYS A 112 9.71 9.42 -0.68
C CYS A 112 9.64 9.25 0.84
N LEU A 113 9.18 8.08 1.29
CA LEU A 113 9.10 7.71 2.70
C LEU A 113 10.13 6.63 3.01
N LYS A 114 10.95 6.85 4.03
CA LYS A 114 11.91 5.87 4.54
C LYS A 114 11.43 5.26 5.84
N PHE A 115 11.21 3.95 5.82
CA PHE A 115 10.83 3.16 6.99
C PHE A 115 12.09 2.51 7.55
N ILE A 116 12.55 3.05 8.67
CA ILE A 116 13.72 2.56 9.39
C ILE A 116 13.29 1.38 10.26
N PRO A 117 13.92 0.20 10.13
CA PRO A 117 13.55 -0.95 10.94
C PRO A 117 13.81 -0.65 12.42
N TYR A 118 12.96 -1.20 13.28
CA TYR A 118 13.16 -1.17 14.71
C TYR A 118 14.48 -1.86 15.07
N SER A 119 15.32 -1.12 15.80
CA SER A 119 16.57 -1.62 16.35
C SER A 119 16.50 -1.56 17.87
N TYR A 120 16.90 -2.66 18.54
CA TYR A 120 17.09 -2.67 19.99
C TYR A 120 18.08 -1.60 20.48
N PHE A 121 18.97 -1.12 19.60
CA PHE A 121 19.95 -0.07 19.89
C PHE A 121 19.44 1.33 19.52
N SER A 122 18.26 1.44 18.90
CA SER A 122 17.64 2.73 18.61
C SER A 122 17.02 3.31 19.88
N ARG A 123 17.22 4.61 20.11
CA ARG A 123 16.56 5.36 21.20
C ARG A 123 15.12 5.74 20.86
N GLU A 124 14.61 5.35 19.70
CA GLU A 124 13.27 5.70 19.23
C GLU A 124 12.20 4.83 19.90
N ILE A 125 11.12 5.49 20.36
CA ILE A 125 9.98 4.82 21.00
C ILE A 125 9.28 3.96 19.93
N PRO A 126 9.02 2.66 20.21
CA PRO A 126 8.27 1.81 19.30
C PRO A 126 6.90 2.45 18.96
N ARG A 127 6.62 2.65 17.67
CA ARG A 127 5.32 3.17 17.23
C ARG A 127 4.25 2.13 17.53
N LYS A 128 3.51 2.30 18.63
CA LYS A 128 2.46 1.39 19.07
C LYS A 128 1.09 1.93 18.64
N VAL A 129 0.40 1.20 17.77
CA VAL A 129 -1.05 1.42 17.57
C VAL A 129 -1.75 0.79 18.77
N ARG A 130 -2.40 1.61 19.60
CA ARG A 130 -3.30 1.14 20.66
C ARG A 130 -4.70 1.06 20.07
N HIS A 131 -5.34 -0.10 20.15
CA HIS A 131 -6.78 -0.20 19.94
C HIS A 131 -7.45 0.36 21.22
N SER A 132 -8.31 1.36 21.06
CA SER A 132 -9.21 1.90 22.09
C SER A 132 -10.41 1.00 22.26
#